data_AF-A0A2Z6LIE7-F1
#
_entry.id   AF-A0A2Z6LIE7-F1
#
_cell.length_a   1.000
_cell.length_b   1.000
_cell.length_c   1.000
_cell.angle_alpha   90.00
_cell.angle_beta   90.00
_cell.angle_gamma   90.00
#
_symmetry.space_group_name_H-M   'P 1'
#
loop_
_entity.id
_entity.type
_entity.pdbx_description
1 polymer ?
#
loop_
_entity_poly.entity_id
_entity_poly.type
_entity_poly.pdbx_seq_one_letter_code
_entity_poly.pdbx_strand_id
1 'polypeptide(L)'
;MDPSLSDTFVPDEVQRCIHVGLLCVEQHANDRPTMSDVISMLANKYELTTLPRRPAFYVRREIYEGETTSKVLDTCTYSMTTISTSCEVDVNI
;
A
#
# COMPACT_ATOMS: atom_id res chain seq x y z
N MET A 1 3.81 -11.03 -13.15
CA MET A 1 3.81 -9.86 -14.05
C MET A 1 2.81 -10.11 -15.15
N ASP A 2 2.10 -9.08 -15.60
CA ASP A 2 1.15 -9.22 -16.70
C ASP A 2 1.89 -9.74 -17.95
N PRO A 3 1.46 -10.87 -18.54
CA PRO A 3 2.07 -11.39 -19.76
C PRO A 3 2.08 -10.39 -20.92
N SER A 4 1.15 -9.42 -20.94
CA SER A 4 1.09 -8.38 -21.97
C SER A 4 2.26 -7.39 -21.92
N LEU A 5 2.98 -7.34 -20.79
CA LEU A 5 4.12 -6.45 -20.57
C LEU A 5 5.46 -7.08 -20.96
N SER A 6 5.46 -8.26 -21.59
CA SER A 6 6.69 -8.92 -22.06
C SER A 6 7.55 -7.94 -22.87
N ASP A 7 8.82 -7.80 -22.48
CA ASP A 7 9.85 -6.93 -23.07
C ASP A 7 9.69 -5.40 -22.93
N THR A 8 8.67 -4.93 -22.20
CA THR A 8 8.41 -3.47 -22.03
C THR A 8 9.04 -2.85 -20.79
N PHE A 9 9.64 -3.65 -19.90
CA PHE A 9 10.17 -3.18 -18.63
C PHE A 9 11.51 -3.83 -18.27
N VAL A 10 12.29 -3.13 -17.45
CA VAL A 10 13.50 -3.67 -16.82
C VAL A 10 13.09 -4.33 -15.50
N PRO A 11 13.28 -5.67 -15.33
CA PRO A 11 12.83 -6.39 -14.13
C PRO A 11 13.32 -5.76 -12.81
N ASP A 12 14.57 -5.33 -12.77
CA ASP A 12 15.18 -4.71 -11.59
C ASP A 12 14.52 -3.39 -11.21
N GLU A 13 14.10 -2.59 -12.20
CA GLU A 13 13.40 -1.33 -11.95
C GLU A 13 12.02 -1.58 -11.38
N VAL A 14 11.29 -2.57 -11.92
CA VAL A 14 9.98 -2.94 -11.41
C VAL A 14 10.06 -3.50 -9.99
N GLN A 15 11.01 -4.39 -9.72
CA GLN A 15 11.24 -4.92 -8.36
C GLN A 15 11.55 -3.79 -7.38
N ARG A 16 12.39 -2.84 -7.78
CA ARG A 16 12.70 -1.66 -6.97
C ARG A 16 11.48 -0.79 -6.71
N CYS A 17 10.68 -0.49 -7.74
CA CYS A 17 9.45 0.28 -7.59
C CYS A 17 8.47 -0.38 -6.63
N ILE A 18 8.32 -1.71 -6.69
CA ILE A 18 7.48 -2.47 -5.74
C ILE A 18 8.03 -2.29 -4.32
N HIS A 19 9.34 -2.48 -4.14
CA HIS A 19 9.97 -2.41 -2.82
C HIS A 19 9.85 -1.03 -2.17
N VAL A 20 10.14 0.03 -2.94
CA VAL A 20 9.98 1.43 -2.49
C VAL A 20 8.50 1.74 -2.23
N GLY A 21 7.60 1.29 -3.11
CA GLY A 21 6.16 1.48 -2.93
C GLY A 21 5.64 0.85 -1.64
N LEU A 22 6.15 -0.34 -1.27
CA LEU A 22 5.82 -1.00 -0.01
C LEU A 22 6.34 -0.22 1.22
N LEU A 23 7.55 0.33 1.17
CA LEU A 23 8.10 1.17 2.24
C LEU A 23 7.29 2.47 2.44
N CYS A 24 6.73 3.04 1.37
CA CYS A 24 5.90 4.24 1.46
C CYS A 24 4.57 4.01 2.19
N VAL A 25 4.07 2.77 2.23
CA VAL A 25 2.78 2.42 2.84
C VAL A 25 2.94 1.65 4.16
N GLU A 26 4.11 1.78 4.77
CA GLU A 26 4.38 1.20 6.09
C GLU A 26 3.39 1.69 7.14
N GLN A 27 3.09 0.79 8.06
CA GLN A 27 2.13 1.02 9.15
C GLN A 27 2.54 2.20 10.02
N HIS A 28 3.81 2.28 10.42
CA HIS A 28 4.32 3.40 11.19
C HIS A 28 4.84 4.48 10.25
N ALA A 29 4.41 5.73 10.47
CA ALA A 29 4.83 6.87 9.65
C ALA A 29 6.35 7.10 9.70
N ASN A 30 7.00 6.80 10.83
CA ASN A 30 8.44 6.95 11.02
C ASN A 30 9.27 5.94 10.20
N ASP A 31 8.66 4.84 9.75
CA ASP A 31 9.32 3.83 8.93
C ASP A 31 9.24 4.18 7.43
N ARG A 32 8.47 5.22 7.06
CA ARG A 32 8.30 5.64 5.66
C ARG A 32 9.52 6.45 5.22
N PRO A 33 10.06 6.21 4.02
CA PRO A 33 11.18 6.98 3.51
C PRO A 33 10.79 8.44 3.26
N THR A 34 11.74 9.35 3.42
CA THR A 34 11.54 10.73 2.97
C THR A 34 11.51 10.80 1.45
N MET A 35 10.97 11.87 0.86
CA MET A 35 10.98 12.04 -0.60
C MET A 35 12.40 12.04 -1.19
N SER A 36 13.40 12.57 -0.46
CA SER A 36 14.80 12.49 -0.87
C SER A 36 15.33 11.06 -0.88
N ASP A 37 14.93 10.24 0.10
CA ASP A 37 15.30 8.82 0.15
C ASP A 37 14.65 8.07 -1.02
N VAL A 38 13.36 8.32 -1.29
CA VAL A 38 12.64 7.72 -2.43
C VAL A 38 13.36 7.99 -3.75
N ILE A 39 13.72 9.24 -4.02
CA ILE A 39 14.45 9.62 -5.25
C ILE A 39 15.81 8.91 -5.29
N SER A 40 16.53 8.90 -4.16
CA SER A 40 17.85 8.27 -4.06
C SER A 40 17.78 6.75 -4.28
N MET A 41 16.78 6.08 -3.71
CA MET A 41 16.56 4.65 -3.88
C MET A 41 16.26 4.31 -5.34
N LEU A 42 15.40 5.08 -6.00
CA LEU A 42 15.03 4.90 -7.40
C LEU A 42 16.21 5.17 -8.35
N ALA A 43 16.97 6.24 -8.12
CA ALA A 43 18.03 6.70 -9.01
C ALA A 43 19.36 5.95 -8.83
N ASN A 44 19.80 5.68 -7.60
CA ASN A 44 21.18 5.26 -7.31
C ASN A 44 21.36 3.75 -7.19
N LYS A 45 20.37 2.94 -7.57
CA LYS A 45 20.38 1.47 -7.35
C LYS A 45 20.82 1.12 -5.93
N TYR A 46 20.26 1.81 -4.94
CA TYR A 46 20.52 1.51 -3.54
C TYR A 46 20.25 0.02 -3.28
N GLU A 47 21.21 -0.67 -2.67
CA GLU A 47 21.02 -2.05 -2.19
C GLU A 47 19.79 -2.05 -1.29
N LEU A 48 18.76 -2.82 -1.64
CA LEU A 48 17.51 -2.87 -0.87
C LEU A 48 17.75 -3.61 0.46
N THR A 49 18.49 -2.98 1.38
CA THR A 49 18.99 -3.57 2.63
C THR A 49 17.89 -3.77 3.66
N THR A 50 16.77 -3.05 3.53
CA THR A 50 15.62 -3.11 4.44
C THR A 50 14.44 -3.70 3.70
N LEU A 51 14.00 -4.90 4.10
CA LEU A 51 12.75 -5.47 3.59
C LEU A 51 11.56 -4.68 4.16
N PRO A 52 10.55 -4.32 3.35
CA PRO A 52 9.34 -3.72 3.85
C PRO A 52 8.65 -4.67 4.84
N ARG A 53 8.15 -4.11 5.93
CA ARG A 53 7.30 -4.81 6.89
C ARG A 53 5.88 -4.88 6.34
N ARG A 54 4.93 -5.33 7.17
CA ARG A 54 3.54 -5.47 6.75
C ARG A 54 2.95 -4.07 6.45
N PRO A 55 2.41 -3.84 5.25
CA PRO A 55 1.72 -2.60 4.94
C PRO A 55 0.58 -2.32 5.92
N ALA A 56 0.25 -1.05 6.14
CA ALA A 56 -0.81 -0.61 7.05
C ALA A 56 -2.19 -1.28 6.79
N PHE A 57 -2.39 -1.78 5.56
CA PHE A 57 -3.65 -2.36 5.09
C PHE A 57 -3.59 -3.88 4.90
N TYR A 58 -2.58 -4.56 5.45
CA TYR A 58 -2.48 -6.01 5.34
C TYR A 58 -3.61 -6.69 6.15
N VAL A 59 -4.71 -7.01 5.48
CA VAL A 59 -5.78 -7.85 6.03
C VAL A 59 -5.42 -9.31 5.78
N ARG A 60 -5.08 -10.04 6.85
CA ARG A 60 -4.91 -11.50 6.77
C ARG A 60 -6.29 -12.12 6.54
N ARG A 61 -6.54 -12.67 5.34
CA ARG A 61 -7.64 -13.62 5.16
C ARG A 61 -7.20 -14.94 5.77
N GLU A 62 -7.69 -15.24 6.97
CA GLU A 62 -7.58 -16.58 7.54
C GLU A 62 -8.54 -17.49 6.77
N ILE A 63 -7.99 -18.34 5.90
CA ILE A 63 -8.76 -19.36 5.20
C ILE A 63 -9.03 -20.45 6.25
N TYR A 64 -10.26 -20.51 6.76
CA TYR A 64 -10.72 -21.70 7.47
C TYR A 64 -11.06 -22.77 6.42
N GLU A 65 -10.24 -23.81 6.34
CA GLU A 65 -10.58 -25.03 5.60
C GLU A 65 -11.73 -25.75 6.33
N GLY A 66 -12.95 -25.56 5.85
CA GLY A 66 -14.11 -26.29 6.37
C GLY A 66 -15.42 -25.63 6.01
N GLU A 67 -16.16 -26.31 5.12
CA GLU A 67 -17.60 -26.14 4.83
C GLU A 67 -18.05 -24.89 4.05
N THR A 68 -18.41 -25.16 2.80
CA THR A 68 -19.41 -24.42 2.03
C THR A 68 -20.73 -24.36 2.80
N THR A 69 -20.94 -23.31 3.58
CA THR A 69 -22.29 -22.85 3.91
C THR A 69 -22.28 -21.34 3.93
N SER A 70 -23.09 -20.74 3.05
CA SER A 70 -23.37 -19.30 3.06
C SER A 70 -23.91 -18.91 4.43
N LYS A 71 -23.04 -18.32 5.26
CA LYS A 71 -23.44 -17.51 6.40
C LYS A 71 -22.65 -16.23 6.31
N VAL A 72 -23.35 -15.20 5.87
CA VAL A 72 -23.01 -13.80 6.11
C VAL A 72 -22.63 -13.69 7.58
N LEU A 73 -21.33 -13.58 7.84
CA LEU A 73 -20.81 -13.23 9.16
C LEU A 73 -20.48 -11.75 9.08
N ASP A 74 -21.38 -10.95 9.62
CA ASP A 74 -21.21 -9.52 9.85
C ASP A 74 -19.95 -9.30 10.71
N THR A 75 -18.88 -8.86 10.07
CA THR A 75 -17.79 -8.15 10.75
C THR A 75 -17.65 -6.83 10.01
N CYS A 76 -17.67 -5.74 10.78
CA CYS A 76 -17.83 -4.37 10.33
C CYS A 76 -16.77 -3.95 9.31
N THR A 77 -17.02 -4.35 8.06
CA THR A 77 -16.90 -3.57 6.85
C THR A 77 -17.29 -2.14 7.17
N TYR A 78 -16.39 -1.20 6.88
CA TYR A 78 -16.62 0.24 6.79
C TYR A 78 -17.78 0.74 7.67
N SER A 79 -17.47 1.25 8.86
CA SER A 79 -18.37 2.24 9.43
C SER A 79 -18.59 3.30 8.34
N MET A 80 -19.82 3.41 7.84
CA MET A 80 -20.31 4.58 7.12
C MET A 80 -20.23 5.77 8.09
N THR A 81 -19.02 6.23 8.40
CA THR A 81 -18.82 7.62 8.76
C THR A 81 -19.15 8.39 7.50
N THR A 82 -20.29 9.06 7.54
CA THR A 82 -20.61 10.17 6.66
C THR A 82 -19.36 11.00 6.48
N ILE A 83 -19.01 11.29 5.22
CA ILE A 83 -18.13 12.42 4.94
C ILE A 83 -18.90 13.65 5.45
N SER A 84 -18.63 14.04 6.69
CA SER A 84 -19.05 15.35 7.19
C SER A 84 -18.13 16.35 6.50
N THR A 85 -18.57 16.87 5.37
CA THR A 85 -17.95 18.06 4.78
C THR A 85 -18.25 19.23 5.70
N SER A 86 -17.30 19.56 6.56
CA SER A 86 -17.18 20.91 7.13
C SER A 86 -15.74 21.14 7.57
N CYS A 87 -14.83 21.17 6.60
CA CYS A 87 -13.74 22.14 6.64
C CYS A 87 -14.34 23.40 6.01
N GLU A 88 -14.57 24.43 6.81
CA GLU A 88 -15.03 25.73 6.33
C GLU A 88 -14.01 26.26 5.31
N VAL A 89 -14.46 26.50 4.09
CA VAL A 89 -13.77 27.41 3.19
C VAL A 89 -14.40 28.76 3.47
N ASP A 90 -13.74 29.59 4.28
CA ASP A 90 -14.05 31.00 4.36
C ASP A 90 -13.85 31.61 2.96
N VAL A 91 -14.94 31.82 2.23
CA VAL A 91 -14.99 32.79 1.14
C VAL A 91 -15.73 34.00 1.68
N ASN A 92 -14.94 34.89 2.27
CA ASN A 92 -15.35 36.23 2.62
C ASN A 92 -15.49 37.07 1.33
N ILE A 93 -16.73 37.44 0.97
CA ILE A 93 -17.18 38.76 0.47
C ILE A 93 -18.67 38.69 0.12
#